data_AF-A0A6V8I588-F1
#
_entry.id   AF-A0A6V8I588-F1
#
_cell.length_a   1.000
_cell.length_b   1.000
_cell.length_c   1.000
_cell.angle_alpha   90.00
_cell.angle_beta   90.00
_cell.angle_gamma   90.00
#
_symmetry.space_group_name_H-M   'P 1'
#
loop_
_entity.id
_entity.type
_entity.pdbx_description
1 polymer ?
#
loop_
_entity_poly.entity_id
_entity_poly.type
_entity_poly.pdbx_seq_one_letter_code
_entity_poly.pdbx_strand_id
1 'polypeptide(L)'
;MTEIVLAHQVDLQTWRQAARHYALAGVPPEALSWRVAQSSEDMPRVFQASASAQAGSQAVLHLPRRLVEWILLGLQSAQAERFDLLYRLVFRVARENLDLATALDDPDVRSVGLLVETVKAETERFRLKFAEIFADSARTVWETTPAAYVVEGNAAYCMARYARPWEIRTPYRSMKWDGKTLWFGASTADTTSEPPGGWQQAGHGLWQDWPRTVLAPDRAEVEQTASLESLGAEAMDCRACALWRPASRTVFGEGASSARVMLVGEQPGDQEDLAGRPFVGPAGQVLERALEEAGLSRSTVYVTNAVKHFRFTWRNGRRLHQKPEQDNVQACQMWLDAERRLVRPALIVMMGVTAAQSLLHRPVTISRERSRIFPLSDGSQGLVTVHPSYLLRLPSEADKEREYARFVEDLRRVKTFMDSLP
;
A
#
# COMPACT_ATOMS: atom_id res chain seq x y z
N MET A 1 -25.47 -27.14 -20.66
CA MET A 1 -24.74 -26.08 -19.94
C MET A 1 -23.55 -26.75 -19.26
N THR A 2 -22.34 -26.33 -19.60
CA THR A 2 -21.10 -26.87 -19.03
C THR A 2 -20.86 -26.20 -17.69
N GLU A 3 -20.82 -27.00 -16.63
CA GLU A 3 -20.55 -26.50 -15.28
C GLU A 3 -19.04 -26.31 -15.06
N ILE A 4 -18.68 -25.16 -14.52
CA ILE A 4 -17.31 -24.79 -14.15
C ILE A 4 -17.26 -24.64 -12.64
N VAL A 5 -16.49 -25.50 -11.99
CA VAL A 5 -16.31 -25.52 -10.54
C VAL A 5 -15.02 -24.79 -10.17
N LEU A 6 -15.15 -23.81 -9.27
CA LEU A 6 -14.05 -23.04 -8.69
C LEU A 6 -13.70 -23.57 -7.29
N ALA A 7 -12.43 -23.55 -6.89
CA ALA A 7 -12.00 -24.11 -5.62
C ALA A 7 -12.45 -23.27 -4.40
N HIS A 8 -12.56 -21.95 -4.56
CA HIS A 8 -13.00 -21.02 -3.50
C HIS A 8 -13.56 -19.72 -4.07
N GLN A 9 -14.06 -18.84 -3.20
CA GLN A 9 -14.82 -17.63 -3.54
C GLN A 9 -14.08 -16.62 -4.42
N VAL A 10 -12.74 -16.64 -4.40
CA VAL A 10 -11.87 -15.72 -5.15
C VAL A 10 -10.81 -16.46 -5.96
N ASP A 11 -11.15 -17.67 -6.44
CA ASP A 11 -10.28 -18.51 -7.27
C ASP A 11 -10.10 -17.91 -8.67
N LEU A 12 -9.29 -16.85 -8.72
CA LEU A 12 -8.97 -16.10 -9.93
C LEU A 12 -8.23 -16.97 -10.94
N GLN A 13 -7.36 -17.86 -10.47
CA GLN A 13 -6.58 -18.73 -11.34
C GLN A 13 -7.48 -19.63 -12.18
N THR A 14 -8.35 -20.41 -11.52
CA THR A 14 -9.26 -21.34 -12.19
C THR A 14 -10.24 -20.58 -13.07
N TRP A 15 -10.82 -19.48 -12.56
CA TRP A 15 -11.73 -18.66 -13.34
C TRP A 15 -11.06 -18.11 -14.59
N ARG A 16 -9.83 -17.57 -14.50
CA ARG A 16 -9.08 -17.02 -15.63
C ARG A 16 -8.73 -18.09 -16.66
N GLN A 17 -8.35 -19.29 -16.22
CA GLN A 17 -8.05 -20.40 -17.12
C GLN A 17 -9.31 -20.84 -17.89
N ALA A 18 -10.43 -21.01 -17.20
CA ALA A 18 -11.70 -21.38 -17.81
C ALA A 18 -12.22 -20.29 -18.75
N ALA A 19 -12.22 -19.03 -18.31
CA ALA A 19 -12.63 -17.89 -19.11
C ALA A 19 -11.82 -17.78 -20.39
N ARG A 20 -10.49 -17.89 -20.30
CA ARG A 20 -9.62 -17.91 -21.48
C ARG A 20 -9.93 -19.08 -22.41
N HIS A 21 -10.05 -20.29 -21.88
CA HIS A 21 -10.32 -21.49 -22.66
C HIS A 21 -11.61 -21.35 -23.46
N TYR A 22 -12.72 -21.02 -22.79
CA TYR A 22 -14.03 -20.95 -23.43
C TYR A 22 -14.21 -19.72 -24.32
N ALA A 23 -13.67 -18.56 -23.95
CA ALA A 23 -13.71 -17.38 -24.81
C ALA A 23 -12.93 -17.60 -26.13
N LEU A 24 -11.79 -18.28 -26.10
CA LEU A 24 -11.02 -18.65 -27.30
C LEU A 24 -11.68 -19.77 -28.11
N ALA A 25 -12.48 -20.62 -27.47
CA ALA A 25 -13.33 -21.60 -28.15
C ALA A 25 -14.63 -20.99 -28.72
N GLY A 26 -14.97 -19.73 -28.38
CA GLY A 26 -16.19 -19.07 -28.84
C GLY A 26 -17.46 -19.63 -28.20
N VAL A 27 -17.33 -20.25 -27.03
CA VAL A 27 -18.48 -20.78 -26.27
C VAL A 27 -19.25 -19.60 -25.68
N PRO A 28 -20.56 -19.47 -25.97
CA PRO A 28 -21.32 -18.31 -25.50
C PRO A 28 -21.66 -18.43 -24.00
N PRO A 29 -21.88 -17.31 -23.28
CA PRO A 29 -22.12 -17.31 -21.84
C PRO A 29 -23.26 -18.22 -21.37
N GLU A 30 -24.36 -18.30 -22.11
CA GLU A 30 -25.52 -19.15 -21.80
C GLU A 30 -25.24 -20.65 -21.87
N ALA A 31 -24.11 -21.05 -22.48
CA ALA A 31 -23.67 -22.43 -22.51
C ALA A 31 -22.90 -22.84 -21.25
N LEU A 32 -22.55 -21.91 -20.36
CA LEU A 32 -21.74 -22.13 -19.16
C LEU A 32 -22.53 -21.85 -17.89
N SER A 33 -22.15 -22.50 -16.79
CA SER A 33 -22.54 -22.12 -15.43
C SER A 33 -21.33 -22.15 -14.51
N TRP A 34 -21.32 -21.28 -13.51
CA TRP A 34 -20.21 -21.14 -12.58
C TRP A 34 -20.68 -21.42 -11.16
N ARG A 35 -19.91 -22.20 -10.41
CA ARG A 35 -20.14 -22.37 -8.97
C ARG A 35 -18.85 -22.58 -8.20
N VAL A 36 -18.91 -22.33 -6.90
CA VAL A 36 -17.82 -22.63 -5.98
C VAL A 36 -18.02 -24.03 -5.39
N ALA A 37 -16.93 -24.76 -5.20
CA ALA A 37 -16.92 -26.05 -4.51
C ALA A 37 -17.53 -25.91 -3.10
N GLN A 38 -18.48 -26.78 -2.75
CA GLN A 38 -19.18 -26.75 -1.46
C GLN A 38 -18.65 -27.79 -0.47
N SER A 39 -17.96 -28.82 -0.96
CA SER A 39 -17.39 -29.89 -0.14
C SER A 39 -16.06 -30.39 -0.71
N SER A 40 -15.36 -31.24 0.05
CA SER A 40 -14.15 -31.91 -0.43
C SER A 40 -14.38 -32.81 -1.64
N GLU A 41 -15.61 -33.30 -1.84
CA GLU A 41 -16.00 -34.14 -2.99
C GLU A 41 -16.06 -33.36 -4.30
N ASP A 42 -16.19 -32.03 -4.23
CA ASP A 42 -16.13 -31.14 -5.40
C ASP A 42 -14.69 -30.86 -5.85
N MET A 43 -13.68 -31.09 -4.99
CA MET A 43 -12.30 -30.73 -5.30
C MET A 43 -11.74 -31.41 -6.56
N PRO A 44 -12.02 -32.70 -6.84
CA PRO A 44 -11.63 -33.33 -8.11
C PRO A 44 -12.36 -32.77 -9.34
N ARG A 45 -13.47 -32.03 -9.15
CA ARG A 45 -14.26 -31.40 -10.22
C ARG A 45 -13.83 -29.98 -10.53
N VAL A 46 -12.94 -29.39 -9.72
CA VAL A 46 -12.37 -28.05 -9.97
C VAL A 46 -11.80 -28.03 -11.39
N PHE A 47 -12.16 -27.00 -12.14
CA PHE A 47 -11.82 -26.94 -13.56
C PHE A 47 -10.30 -27.00 -13.75
N GLN A 48 -9.86 -27.94 -14.59
CA GLN A 48 -8.49 -28.05 -15.05
C GLN A 48 -8.50 -28.05 -16.57
N ALA A 49 -7.88 -27.05 -17.17
CA ALA A 49 -7.65 -27.07 -18.61
C ALA A 49 -6.75 -28.27 -18.94
N SER A 50 -7.14 -29.12 -19.90
CA SER A 50 -6.31 -30.24 -20.34
C SER A 50 -4.97 -29.72 -20.89
N ALA A 51 -3.88 -30.47 -20.67
CA ALA A 51 -2.56 -30.12 -21.16
C ALA A 51 -2.52 -29.95 -22.70
N SER A 52 -3.39 -30.66 -23.43
CA SER A 52 -3.57 -30.50 -24.89
C SER A 52 -4.24 -29.19 -25.29
N ALA A 53 -5.15 -28.65 -24.48
CA ALA A 53 -5.76 -27.33 -24.68
C ALA A 53 -4.81 -26.17 -24.34
N GLN A 54 -3.86 -26.38 -23.42
CA GLN A 54 -2.79 -25.42 -23.14
C GLN A 54 -1.71 -25.37 -24.24
N ALA A 55 -1.42 -26.50 -24.89
CA ALA A 55 -0.43 -26.59 -25.97
C ALA A 55 -0.97 -26.11 -27.35
N GLY A 56 -2.29 -26.18 -27.57
CA GLY A 56 -2.92 -25.91 -28.89
C GLY A 56 -3.29 -24.46 -29.20
N SER A 57 -3.20 -23.54 -28.24
CA SER A 57 -3.64 -22.14 -28.44
C SER A 57 -2.54 -21.14 -28.09
N GLN A 58 -1.71 -20.81 -29.09
CA GLN A 58 -0.89 -19.59 -29.05
C GLN A 58 -1.74 -18.29 -29.08
N ALA A 59 -3.06 -18.40 -29.27
CA ALA A 59 -3.94 -17.24 -29.27
C ALA A 59 -3.94 -16.56 -27.89
N VAL A 60 -3.60 -15.27 -27.91
CA VAL A 60 -3.60 -14.39 -26.74
C VAL A 60 -4.93 -13.65 -26.72
N LEU A 61 -5.63 -13.74 -25.58
CA LEU A 61 -6.82 -12.94 -25.34
C LEU A 61 -6.37 -11.53 -24.93
N HIS A 62 -6.49 -10.56 -25.85
CA HIS A 62 -6.14 -9.17 -25.58
C HIS A 62 -7.31 -8.47 -24.90
N LEU A 63 -7.21 -8.22 -23.60
CA LEU A 63 -8.21 -7.50 -22.83
C LEU A 63 -7.71 -6.08 -22.49
N PRO A 64 -8.58 -5.05 -22.54
CA PRO A 64 -8.24 -3.72 -22.06
C PRO A 64 -7.85 -3.73 -20.58
N ARG A 65 -6.91 -2.88 -20.18
CA ARG A 65 -6.45 -2.77 -18.79
C ARG A 65 -7.61 -2.58 -17.79
N ARG A 66 -8.59 -1.73 -18.15
CA ARG A 66 -9.79 -1.48 -17.34
C ARG A 66 -10.59 -2.77 -17.07
N LEU A 67 -10.72 -3.65 -18.07
CA LEU A 67 -11.41 -4.93 -17.89
C LEU A 67 -10.63 -5.85 -16.94
N VAL A 68 -9.30 -5.88 -17.04
CA VAL A 68 -8.47 -6.66 -16.11
C VAL A 68 -8.64 -6.17 -14.68
N GLU A 69 -8.66 -4.86 -14.45
CA GLU A 69 -8.92 -4.26 -13.14
C GLU A 69 -10.33 -4.61 -12.64
N TRP A 70 -11.34 -4.56 -13.50
CA TRP A 70 -12.72 -4.95 -13.17
C TRP A 70 -12.86 -6.44 -12.86
N ILE A 71 -12.11 -7.32 -13.52
CA ILE A 71 -12.07 -8.74 -13.18
C ILE A 71 -11.49 -8.92 -11.79
N LEU A 72 -10.35 -8.28 -11.48
CA LEU A 72 -9.70 -8.42 -10.18
C LEU A 72 -10.61 -7.96 -9.03
N LEU A 73 -11.32 -6.85 -9.21
CA LEU A 73 -12.24 -6.30 -8.21
C LEU A 73 -13.58 -7.06 -8.19
N GLY A 74 -14.23 -7.23 -9.33
CA GLY A 74 -15.55 -7.86 -9.44
C GLY A 74 -15.58 -9.31 -8.94
N LEU A 75 -14.48 -10.06 -9.09
CA LEU A 75 -14.39 -11.44 -8.61
C LEU A 75 -14.51 -11.55 -7.08
N GLN A 76 -14.19 -10.46 -6.36
CA GLN A 76 -14.31 -10.38 -4.91
C GLN A 76 -15.73 -10.02 -4.44
N SER A 77 -16.68 -9.74 -5.34
CA SER A 77 -18.06 -9.45 -4.95
C SER A 77 -18.73 -10.63 -4.23
N ALA A 78 -19.67 -10.36 -3.33
CA ALA A 78 -20.50 -11.40 -2.72
C ALA A 78 -21.65 -11.88 -3.61
N GLN A 79 -21.92 -11.21 -4.74
CA GLN A 79 -22.99 -11.62 -5.67
C GLN A 79 -22.65 -12.95 -6.35
N ALA A 80 -23.63 -13.85 -6.43
CA ALA A 80 -23.43 -15.22 -6.93
C ALA A 80 -23.11 -15.22 -8.44
N GLU A 81 -23.77 -14.33 -9.18
CA GLU A 81 -23.69 -14.15 -10.62
C GLU A 81 -22.42 -13.44 -11.11
N ARG A 82 -21.51 -13.05 -10.20
CA ARG A 82 -20.31 -12.27 -10.56
C ARG A 82 -19.44 -12.98 -11.61
N PHE A 83 -19.33 -14.31 -11.53
CA PHE A 83 -18.52 -15.10 -12.46
C PHE A 83 -19.11 -15.11 -13.87
N ASP A 84 -20.43 -15.28 -13.96
CA ASP A 84 -21.21 -15.22 -15.21
C ASP A 84 -21.13 -13.82 -15.84
N LEU A 85 -21.32 -12.77 -15.05
CA LEU A 85 -21.25 -11.37 -15.50
C LEU A 85 -19.86 -11.02 -16.02
N LEU A 86 -18.80 -11.38 -15.29
CA LEU A 86 -17.43 -11.13 -15.72
C LEU A 86 -17.08 -11.92 -16.98
N TYR A 87 -17.52 -13.17 -17.10
CA TYR A 87 -17.25 -13.99 -18.28
C TYR A 87 -17.96 -13.44 -19.51
N ARG A 88 -19.22 -13.05 -19.35
CA ARG A 88 -19.99 -12.40 -20.41
C ARG A 88 -19.32 -11.12 -20.88
N LEU A 89 -18.84 -10.28 -19.96
CA LEU A 89 -18.10 -9.08 -20.35
C LEU A 89 -16.81 -9.40 -21.11
N VAL A 90 -16.04 -10.40 -20.68
CA VAL A 90 -14.85 -10.90 -21.39
C VAL A 90 -15.20 -11.38 -22.80
N PHE A 91 -16.25 -12.20 -22.93
CA PHE A 91 -16.70 -12.74 -24.21
C PHE A 91 -17.08 -11.61 -25.18
N ARG A 92 -17.91 -10.66 -24.73
CA ARG A 92 -18.40 -9.55 -25.54
C ARG A 92 -17.27 -8.60 -25.96
N VAL A 93 -16.31 -8.32 -25.08
CA VAL A 93 -15.11 -7.55 -25.46
C VAL A 93 -14.25 -8.29 -26.49
N ALA A 94 -14.05 -9.61 -26.30
CA ALA A 94 -13.17 -10.39 -27.14
C ALA A 94 -13.77 -10.80 -28.50
N ARG A 95 -15.09 -10.91 -28.61
CA ARG A 95 -15.77 -11.49 -29.79
C ARG A 95 -16.78 -10.55 -30.44
N GLU A 96 -17.40 -9.67 -29.66
CA GLU A 96 -18.44 -8.75 -30.14
C GLU A 96 -17.92 -7.32 -30.31
N ASN A 97 -16.63 -7.09 -30.03
CA ASN A 97 -15.97 -5.77 -30.08
C ASN A 97 -16.64 -4.74 -29.16
N LEU A 98 -17.15 -5.17 -28.00
CA LEU A 98 -17.67 -4.25 -26.99
C LEU A 98 -16.54 -3.33 -26.50
N ASP A 99 -16.75 -2.02 -26.59
CA ASP A 99 -15.83 -1.02 -26.06
C ASP A 99 -16.33 -0.46 -24.72
N LEU A 100 -15.62 -0.79 -23.65
CA LEU A 100 -15.93 -0.36 -22.28
C LEU A 100 -15.80 1.16 -22.06
N ALA A 101 -15.11 1.88 -22.96
CA ALA A 101 -14.98 3.32 -22.87
C ALA A 101 -16.25 4.05 -23.35
N THR A 102 -16.97 3.47 -24.31
CA THR A 102 -18.13 4.09 -24.96
C THR A 102 -19.46 3.46 -24.56
N ALA A 103 -19.47 2.18 -24.19
CA ALA A 103 -20.69 1.44 -23.83
C ALA A 103 -21.13 1.64 -22.37
N LEU A 104 -21.22 2.89 -21.90
CA LEU A 104 -21.53 3.18 -20.49
C LEU A 104 -22.97 2.80 -20.08
N ASP A 105 -23.91 2.81 -21.03
CA ASP A 105 -25.30 2.43 -20.80
C ASP A 105 -25.58 0.94 -20.96
N ASP A 106 -24.57 0.17 -21.35
CA ASP A 106 -24.71 -1.28 -21.49
C ASP A 106 -25.03 -1.93 -20.13
N PRO A 107 -26.05 -2.80 -20.06
CA PRO A 107 -26.50 -3.37 -18.79
C PRO A 107 -25.41 -4.21 -18.09
N ASP A 108 -24.59 -4.97 -18.83
CA ASP A 108 -23.53 -5.76 -18.21
C ASP A 108 -22.39 -4.85 -17.72
N VAL A 109 -22.05 -3.81 -18.49
CA VAL A 109 -21.05 -2.80 -18.10
C VAL A 109 -21.48 -2.09 -16.81
N ARG A 110 -22.75 -1.67 -16.70
CA ARG A 110 -23.27 -1.05 -15.48
C ARG A 110 -23.29 -2.02 -14.30
N SER A 111 -23.75 -3.26 -14.51
CA SER A 111 -23.79 -4.27 -13.45
C SER A 111 -22.40 -4.57 -12.90
N VAL A 112 -21.42 -4.83 -13.77
CA VAL A 112 -20.03 -5.07 -13.34
C VAL A 112 -19.44 -3.81 -12.69
N GLY A 113 -19.74 -2.62 -13.21
CA GLY A 113 -19.35 -1.36 -12.58
C GLY A 113 -19.85 -1.24 -11.14
N LEU A 114 -21.11 -1.59 -10.87
CA LEU A 114 -21.68 -1.59 -9.52
C LEU A 114 -21.00 -2.63 -8.60
N LEU A 115 -20.66 -3.82 -9.10
CA LEU A 115 -19.87 -4.80 -8.34
C LEU A 115 -18.52 -4.21 -7.93
N VAL A 116 -17.83 -3.59 -8.88
CA VAL A 116 -16.50 -3.00 -8.68
C VAL A 116 -16.55 -1.88 -7.64
N GLU A 117 -17.49 -0.94 -7.75
CA GLU A 117 -17.63 0.15 -6.78
C GLU A 117 -17.99 -0.36 -5.37
N THR A 118 -18.81 -1.41 -5.29
CA THR A 118 -19.15 -2.04 -4.00
C THR A 118 -17.91 -2.68 -3.35
N VAL A 119 -17.09 -3.39 -4.15
CA VAL A 119 -15.84 -4.01 -3.67
C VAL A 119 -14.79 -2.97 -3.30
N LYS A 120 -14.70 -1.86 -4.03
CA LYS A 120 -13.82 -0.74 -3.67
C LYS A 120 -14.20 -0.13 -2.32
N ALA A 121 -15.47 0.21 -2.12
CA ALA A 121 -15.95 0.77 -0.87
C ALA A 121 -15.72 -0.19 0.32
N GLU A 122 -15.96 -1.49 0.12
CA GLU A 122 -15.67 -2.49 1.15
C GLU A 122 -14.16 -2.66 1.40
N THR A 123 -13.34 -2.56 0.36
CA THR A 123 -11.88 -2.56 0.47
C THR A 123 -11.38 -1.39 1.30
N GLU A 124 -11.86 -0.17 1.02
CA GLU A 124 -11.50 1.03 1.80
C GLU A 124 -11.91 0.88 3.27
N ARG A 125 -13.15 0.44 3.52
CA ARG A 125 -13.64 0.17 4.88
C ARG A 125 -12.77 -0.86 5.60
N PHE A 126 -12.45 -1.97 4.94
CA PHE A 126 -11.59 -3.02 5.47
C PHE A 126 -10.20 -2.47 5.83
N ARG A 127 -9.59 -1.70 4.92
CA ARG A 127 -8.25 -1.12 5.09
C ARG A 127 -8.17 -0.11 6.22
N LEU A 128 -9.18 0.76 6.34
CA LEU A 128 -9.30 1.73 7.44
C LEU A 128 -9.46 1.01 8.77
N LYS A 129 -10.35 0.01 8.85
CA LYS A 129 -10.56 -0.73 10.11
C LYS A 129 -9.35 -1.57 10.49
N PHE A 130 -8.67 -2.17 9.51
CA PHE A 130 -7.38 -2.83 9.73
C PHE A 130 -6.33 -1.87 10.32
N ALA A 131 -6.19 -0.68 9.73
CA ALA A 131 -5.28 0.35 10.23
C ALA A 131 -5.63 0.77 11.67
N GLU A 132 -6.90 0.97 11.97
CA GLU A 132 -7.36 1.32 13.32
C GLU A 132 -7.06 0.22 14.34
N ILE A 133 -7.42 -1.04 14.04
CA ILE A 133 -7.27 -2.17 14.96
C ILE A 133 -5.80 -2.45 15.27
N PHE A 134 -4.95 -2.45 14.25
CA PHE A 134 -3.54 -2.79 14.41
C PHE A 134 -2.64 -1.57 14.65
N ALA A 135 -3.22 -0.38 14.85
CA ALA A 135 -2.49 0.74 15.46
C ALA A 135 -2.08 0.43 16.90
N ASP A 136 -2.88 -0.34 17.63
CA ASP A 136 -2.53 -0.88 18.95
C ASP A 136 -1.63 -2.11 18.79
N SER A 137 -0.36 -1.98 19.19
CA SER A 137 0.62 -3.07 19.11
C SER A 137 0.27 -4.29 19.95
N ALA A 138 -0.60 -4.17 20.95
CA ALA A 138 -1.06 -5.29 21.77
C ALA A 138 -2.06 -6.18 21.02
N ARG A 139 -2.78 -5.63 20.02
CA ARG A 139 -3.72 -6.41 19.21
C ARG A 139 -2.99 -7.16 18.10
N THR A 140 -3.20 -8.48 18.05
CA THR A 140 -2.61 -9.37 17.05
C THR A 140 -3.64 -10.14 16.24
N VAL A 141 -4.93 -10.09 16.63
CA VAL A 141 -6.03 -10.78 15.95
C VAL A 141 -7.17 -9.78 15.72
N TRP A 142 -7.78 -9.86 14.54
CA TRP A 142 -8.99 -9.10 14.18
C TRP A 142 -10.05 -10.03 13.59
N GLU A 143 -11.21 -10.08 14.25
CA GLU A 143 -12.38 -10.82 13.78
C GLU A 143 -13.35 -9.86 13.09
N THR A 144 -13.80 -10.22 11.89
CA THR A 144 -14.67 -9.37 11.08
C THR A 144 -15.50 -10.17 10.08
N THR A 145 -16.62 -9.61 9.63
CA THR A 145 -17.48 -10.19 8.60
C THR A 145 -17.62 -9.18 7.46
N PRO A 146 -16.69 -9.17 6.50
CA PRO A 146 -16.75 -8.25 5.37
C PRO A 146 -17.97 -8.55 4.49
N ALA A 147 -18.52 -7.51 3.85
CA ALA A 147 -19.64 -7.63 2.93
C ALA A 147 -19.26 -8.25 1.57
N ALA A 148 -17.96 -8.34 1.28
CA ALA A 148 -17.38 -8.90 0.06
C ALA A 148 -16.13 -9.74 0.39
N TYR A 149 -15.65 -10.56 -0.54
CA TYR A 149 -14.51 -11.45 -0.37
C TYR A 149 -13.15 -10.71 -0.53
N VAL A 150 -12.89 -9.73 0.34
CA VAL A 150 -11.78 -8.78 0.20
C VAL A 150 -10.50 -9.15 0.96
N VAL A 151 -10.48 -10.23 1.74
CA VAL A 151 -9.36 -10.55 2.66
C VAL A 151 -8.08 -10.84 1.88
N GLU A 152 -8.14 -11.80 0.96
CA GLU A 152 -7.00 -12.21 0.13
C GLU A 152 -6.52 -11.07 -0.77
N GLY A 153 -7.49 -10.33 -1.33
CA GLY A 153 -7.30 -9.12 -2.12
C GLY A 153 -6.40 -8.09 -1.45
N ASN A 154 -6.56 -7.94 -0.14
CA ASN A 154 -5.89 -6.94 0.67
C ASN A 154 -4.64 -7.43 1.40
N ALA A 155 -4.18 -8.64 1.13
CA ALA A 155 -2.97 -9.19 1.77
C ALA A 155 -1.74 -8.28 1.60
N ALA A 156 -1.53 -7.74 0.38
CA ALA A 156 -0.40 -6.85 0.10
C ALA A 156 -0.48 -5.55 0.91
N TYR A 157 -1.67 -4.95 1.01
CA TYR A 157 -1.92 -3.78 1.84
C TYR A 157 -1.61 -4.08 3.31
N CYS A 158 -2.17 -5.16 3.87
CA CYS A 158 -2.01 -5.51 5.28
C CYS A 158 -0.53 -5.74 5.64
N MET A 159 0.20 -6.47 4.79
CA MET A 159 1.64 -6.72 4.98
C MET A 159 2.46 -5.43 4.89
N ALA A 160 2.13 -4.55 3.95
CA ALA A 160 2.80 -3.26 3.79
C ALA A 160 2.54 -2.34 4.99
N ARG A 161 1.28 -2.25 5.43
CA ARG A 161 0.83 -1.36 6.50
C ARG A 161 1.42 -1.72 7.86
N TYR A 162 1.48 -3.00 8.21
CA TYR A 162 2.10 -3.46 9.46
C TYR A 162 3.02 -4.65 9.23
N ALA A 163 4.32 -4.46 9.50
CA ALA A 163 5.35 -5.49 9.36
C ALA A 163 5.27 -6.59 10.45
N ARG A 164 4.74 -6.26 11.63
CA ARG A 164 4.60 -7.16 12.78
C ARG A 164 3.56 -8.26 12.52
N PRO A 165 3.58 -9.38 13.27
CA PRO A 165 2.59 -10.44 13.11
C PRO A 165 1.14 -9.96 13.36
N TRP A 166 0.22 -10.47 12.55
CA TRP A 166 -1.22 -10.22 12.68
C TRP A 166 -2.03 -11.36 12.07
N GLU A 167 -3.27 -11.52 12.52
CA GLU A 167 -4.25 -12.50 12.03
C GLU A 167 -5.61 -11.84 11.83
N ILE A 168 -6.26 -12.18 10.72
CA ILE A 168 -7.61 -11.74 10.36
C ILE A 168 -8.48 -12.99 10.22
N ARG A 169 -9.62 -13.00 10.90
CA ARG A 169 -10.59 -14.11 10.87
C ARG A 169 -11.92 -13.63 10.36
N THR A 170 -12.47 -14.37 9.40
CA THR A 170 -13.80 -14.09 8.84
C THR A 170 -14.59 -15.38 8.65
N PRO A 171 -15.93 -15.30 8.48
CA PRO A 171 -16.76 -16.48 8.26
C PRO A 171 -16.47 -17.27 6.97
N TYR A 172 -15.66 -16.76 6.03
CA TYR A 172 -15.32 -17.49 4.80
C TYR A 172 -13.83 -17.83 4.65
N ARG A 173 -12.95 -17.09 5.33
CA ARG A 173 -11.49 -17.20 5.22
C ARG A 173 -10.80 -16.61 6.45
N SER A 174 -9.66 -17.19 6.80
CA SER A 174 -8.71 -16.58 7.73
C SER A 174 -7.38 -16.31 7.02
N MET A 175 -6.70 -15.22 7.38
CA MET A 175 -5.42 -14.81 6.82
C MET A 175 -4.48 -14.39 7.95
N LYS A 176 -3.23 -14.89 7.94
CA LYS A 176 -2.24 -14.61 8.96
C LYS A 176 -0.90 -14.23 8.35
N TRP A 177 -0.24 -13.24 8.93
CA TRP A 177 1.14 -12.86 8.65
C TRP A 177 1.98 -13.09 9.91
N ASP A 178 3.07 -13.84 9.78
CA ASP A 178 3.96 -14.16 10.91
C ASP A 178 5.19 -13.23 10.99
N GLY A 179 5.26 -12.18 10.16
CA GLY A 179 6.44 -11.33 10.01
C GLY A 179 7.34 -11.71 8.83
N LYS A 180 7.13 -12.89 8.24
CA LYS A 180 7.95 -13.41 7.13
C LYS A 180 7.13 -14.07 6.03
N THR A 181 6.10 -14.81 6.40
CA THR A 181 5.29 -15.65 5.53
C THR A 181 3.81 -15.32 5.72
N LEU A 182 3.10 -15.25 4.60
CA LEU A 182 1.65 -15.09 4.56
C LEU A 182 0.98 -16.46 4.48
N TRP A 183 -0.07 -16.64 5.26
CA TRP A 183 -0.81 -17.89 5.40
C TRP A 183 -2.31 -17.64 5.22
N PHE A 184 -2.98 -18.59 4.57
CA PHE A 184 -4.43 -18.63 4.45
C PHE A 184 -4.99 -19.88 5.13
N GLY A 185 -6.15 -19.73 5.75
CA GLY A 185 -6.90 -20.79 6.40
C GLY A 185 -8.36 -20.79 5.96
N ALA A 186 -9.03 -21.94 6.10
CA ALA A 186 -10.48 -22.02 6.00
C ALA A 186 -11.14 -21.17 7.10
N SER A 187 -12.45 -20.95 6.97
CA SER A 187 -13.24 -20.25 7.98
C SER A 187 -13.10 -20.89 9.36
N THR A 188 -12.87 -20.07 10.38
CA THR A 188 -12.96 -20.46 11.78
C THR A 188 -14.33 -20.04 12.28
N ALA A 189 -15.31 -20.94 12.22
CA ALA A 189 -16.65 -20.69 12.79
C ALA A 189 -16.59 -20.54 14.33
N ASP A 190 -15.58 -21.13 14.97
CA ASP A 190 -15.26 -20.97 16.39
C ASP A 190 -13.95 -20.19 16.57
N THR A 191 -13.99 -19.16 17.41
CA THR A 191 -12.98 -18.09 17.55
C THR A 191 -11.73 -18.46 18.34
N THR A 192 -11.50 -19.75 18.62
CA THR A 192 -10.35 -20.21 19.43
C THR A 192 -9.58 -21.38 18.81
N SER A 193 -10.02 -21.92 17.68
CA SER A 193 -9.43 -23.11 17.05
C SER A 193 -8.63 -22.80 15.79
N GLU A 194 -7.69 -23.69 15.44
CA GLU A 194 -7.01 -23.64 14.15
C GLU A 194 -8.00 -23.82 13.00
N PRO A 195 -7.75 -23.19 11.83
CA PRO A 195 -8.60 -23.36 10.67
C PRO A 195 -8.71 -24.86 10.29
N PRO A 196 -9.91 -25.37 9.98
CA PRO A 196 -10.07 -26.73 9.48
C PRO A 196 -9.16 -27.00 8.27
N GLY A 197 -8.41 -28.09 8.30
CA GLY A 197 -7.42 -28.41 7.26
C GLY A 197 -6.08 -27.66 7.39
N GLY A 198 -5.89 -26.87 8.45
CA GLY A 198 -4.64 -26.20 8.78
C GLY A 198 -4.34 -24.95 7.94
N TRP A 199 -3.22 -24.31 8.27
CA TRP A 199 -2.71 -23.14 7.55
C TRP A 199 -1.99 -23.56 6.28
N GLN A 200 -2.27 -22.88 5.16
CA GLN A 200 -1.57 -23.06 3.90
C GLN A 200 -0.78 -21.81 3.55
N GLN A 201 0.46 -22.00 3.11
CA GLN A 201 1.33 -20.90 2.71
C GLN A 201 0.79 -20.26 1.42
N ALA A 202 0.73 -18.94 1.41
CA ALA A 202 0.41 -18.17 0.22
C ALA A 202 1.46 -18.44 -0.89
N GLY A 203 1.00 -18.63 -2.12
CA GLY A 203 1.84 -19.03 -3.26
C GLY A 203 1.97 -20.54 -3.46
N HIS A 204 1.28 -21.37 -2.67
CA HIS A 204 1.32 -22.83 -2.79
C HIS A 204 -0.09 -23.41 -2.84
N GLY A 205 -0.23 -24.59 -3.47
CA GLY A 205 -1.50 -25.30 -3.56
C GLY A 205 -2.60 -24.44 -4.21
N LEU A 206 -3.72 -24.28 -3.50
CA LEU A 206 -4.87 -23.48 -3.93
C LEU A 206 -4.59 -21.97 -3.95
N TRP A 207 -3.47 -21.53 -3.36
CA TRP A 207 -3.16 -20.12 -3.16
C TRP A 207 -2.07 -19.61 -4.09
N GLN A 208 -1.98 -20.06 -5.34
CA GLN A 208 -0.90 -19.61 -6.23
C GLN A 208 -1.17 -18.24 -6.88
N ASP A 209 -2.43 -17.86 -7.10
CA ASP A 209 -2.78 -16.66 -7.87
C ASP A 209 -4.14 -16.09 -7.47
N TRP A 210 -4.22 -15.55 -6.25
CA TRP A 210 -5.40 -14.84 -5.73
C TRP A 210 -5.40 -13.38 -6.19
N PRO A 211 -6.57 -12.69 -6.24
CA PRO A 211 -6.61 -11.30 -6.67
C PRO A 211 -5.72 -10.44 -5.77
N ARG A 212 -4.94 -9.53 -6.37
CA ARG A 212 -4.19 -8.49 -5.65
C ARG A 212 -4.88 -7.17 -5.90
N THR A 213 -5.62 -6.69 -4.90
CA THR A 213 -6.35 -5.44 -5.00
C THR A 213 -5.38 -4.28 -4.94
N VAL A 214 -5.40 -3.46 -5.99
CA VAL A 214 -4.62 -2.23 -6.10
C VAL A 214 -5.60 -1.12 -6.40
N LEU A 215 -5.82 -0.24 -5.43
CA LEU A 215 -6.56 1.01 -5.61
C LEU A 215 -5.51 2.08 -5.92
N ALA A 216 -5.13 2.18 -7.19
CA ALA A 216 -4.11 3.12 -7.61
C ALA A 216 -4.60 4.55 -7.30
N PRO A 217 -3.88 5.30 -6.46
CA PRO A 217 -4.37 6.59 -5.99
C PRO A 217 -4.39 7.61 -7.12
N ASP A 218 -5.53 8.26 -7.32
CA ASP A 218 -5.64 9.42 -8.19
C ASP A 218 -5.22 10.71 -7.45
N ARG A 219 -4.60 11.64 -8.16
CA ARG A 219 -4.13 12.88 -7.54
C ARG A 219 -5.27 13.74 -6.99
N ALA A 220 -6.39 13.82 -7.69
CA ALA A 220 -7.55 14.59 -7.24
C ALA A 220 -8.21 13.95 -6.01
N GLU A 221 -8.21 12.62 -5.92
CA GLU A 221 -8.68 11.88 -4.74
C GLU A 221 -7.78 12.17 -3.53
N VAL A 222 -6.45 12.06 -3.70
CA VAL A 222 -5.46 12.40 -2.68
C VAL A 222 -5.57 13.86 -2.22
N GLU A 223 -5.92 14.77 -3.14
CA GLU A 223 -6.18 16.17 -2.84
C GLU A 223 -7.46 16.40 -2.01
N GLN A 224 -8.38 15.44 -2.00
CA GLN A 224 -9.66 15.49 -1.28
C GLN A 224 -9.69 14.62 -0.02
N THR A 225 -8.73 13.72 0.16
CA THR A 225 -8.62 12.86 1.36
C THR A 225 -8.64 13.70 2.64
N ALA A 226 -9.49 13.29 3.59
CA ALA A 226 -9.85 14.08 4.76
C ALA A 226 -9.08 13.71 6.05
N SER A 227 -8.35 12.60 6.09
CA SER A 227 -7.60 12.17 7.27
C SER A 227 -6.26 11.53 6.92
N LEU A 228 -5.31 11.56 7.87
CA LEU A 228 -3.99 10.96 7.69
C LEU A 228 -4.07 9.44 7.59
N GLU A 229 -5.04 8.84 8.26
CA GLU A 229 -5.28 7.40 8.24
C GLU A 229 -5.70 6.94 6.84
N SER A 230 -6.65 7.66 6.23
CA SER A 230 -7.11 7.39 4.86
C SER A 230 -5.98 7.65 3.85
N LEU A 231 -5.27 8.77 4.02
CA LEU A 231 -4.15 9.13 3.14
C LEU A 231 -3.01 8.11 3.20
N GLY A 232 -2.66 7.64 4.41
CA GLY A 232 -1.68 6.59 4.60
C GLY A 232 -2.13 5.25 4.02
N ALA A 233 -3.43 4.96 4.03
CA ALA A 233 -3.97 3.74 3.42
C ALA A 233 -3.88 3.78 1.88
N GLU A 234 -4.25 4.90 1.27
CA GLU A 234 -4.10 5.13 -0.18
C GLU A 234 -2.64 5.06 -0.62
N ALA A 235 -1.72 5.62 0.18
CA ALA A 235 -0.30 5.62 -0.12
C ALA A 235 0.30 4.22 -0.29
N MET A 236 -0.26 3.19 0.36
CA MET A 236 0.25 1.81 0.28
C MET A 236 0.17 1.22 -1.14
N ASP A 237 -0.73 1.71 -1.98
CA ASP A 237 -0.90 1.29 -3.37
C ASP A 237 -0.24 2.25 -4.37
N CYS A 238 0.53 3.24 -3.88
CA CYS A 238 1.17 4.24 -4.71
C CYS A 238 2.08 3.62 -5.77
N ARG A 239 1.81 3.95 -7.04
CA ARG A 239 2.62 3.55 -8.19
C ARG A 239 3.12 4.74 -9.02
N ALA A 240 3.12 5.93 -8.43
CA ALA A 240 3.40 7.20 -9.12
C ALA A 240 4.84 7.33 -9.69
N CYS A 241 5.81 6.57 -9.18
CA CYS A 241 7.18 6.52 -9.72
C CYS A 241 7.77 5.11 -9.65
N ALA A 242 8.89 4.85 -10.34
CA ALA A 242 9.46 3.50 -10.44
C ALA A 242 9.93 2.88 -9.10
N LEU A 243 10.06 3.67 -8.04
CA LEU A 243 10.57 3.22 -6.73
C LEU A 243 9.65 2.24 -6.00
N TRP A 244 8.35 2.19 -6.34
CA TRP A 244 7.44 1.20 -5.74
C TRP A 244 7.85 -0.24 -6.04
N ARG A 245 8.53 -0.48 -7.18
CA ARG A 245 8.86 -1.84 -7.65
C ARG A 245 9.94 -2.53 -6.81
N PRO A 246 11.12 -1.91 -6.58
CA PRO A 246 12.18 -2.55 -5.79
C PRO A 246 12.03 -2.37 -4.28
N ALA A 247 11.26 -1.38 -3.82
CA ALA A 247 11.00 -1.16 -2.40
C ALA A 247 10.16 -2.30 -1.83
N SER A 248 10.31 -2.58 -0.53
CA SER A 248 9.52 -3.64 0.12
C SER A 248 8.11 -3.14 0.43
N ARG A 249 7.96 -1.85 0.73
CA ARG A 249 6.68 -1.19 1.05
C ARG A 249 6.81 0.33 0.99
N THR A 250 5.67 1.01 1.01
CA THR A 250 5.60 2.45 1.28
C THR A 250 5.91 2.72 2.75
N VAL A 251 6.73 3.73 3.02
CA VAL A 251 6.95 4.28 4.38
C VAL A 251 6.32 5.66 4.44
N PHE A 252 5.11 5.70 5.00
CA PHE A 252 4.34 6.92 5.18
C PHE A 252 4.83 7.71 6.41
N GLY A 253 4.35 8.95 6.60
CA GLY A 253 4.67 9.73 7.78
C GLY A 253 3.99 9.21 9.06
N GLU A 254 4.60 9.51 10.21
CA GLU A 254 4.09 9.14 11.53
C GLU A 254 4.15 10.30 12.53
N GLY A 255 3.05 10.50 13.25
CA GLY A 255 2.89 11.45 14.34
C GLY A 255 1.43 11.84 14.52
N ALA A 256 1.15 12.69 15.51
CA ALA A 256 -0.20 13.18 15.73
C ALA A 256 -0.66 14.08 14.56
N SER A 257 -1.93 13.99 14.17
CA SER A 257 -2.53 14.91 13.19
C SER A 257 -2.56 16.36 13.67
N SER A 258 -2.48 16.58 15.00
CA SER A 258 -2.40 17.88 15.65
C SER A 258 -0.96 18.39 15.83
N ALA A 259 0.05 17.67 15.35
CA ALA A 259 1.44 18.07 15.52
C ALA A 259 1.71 19.45 14.91
N ARG A 260 2.24 20.37 15.73
CA ARG A 260 2.55 21.74 15.29
C ARG A 260 3.91 21.84 14.59
N VAL A 261 4.72 20.78 14.66
CA VAL A 261 6.01 20.67 13.98
C VAL A 261 6.02 19.44 13.10
N MET A 262 6.48 19.63 11.86
CA MET A 262 6.71 18.55 10.91
C MET A 262 8.22 18.43 10.62
N LEU A 263 8.80 17.25 10.79
CA LEU A 263 10.18 16.94 10.40
C LEU A 263 10.14 16.19 9.06
N VAL A 264 10.87 16.69 8.06
CA VAL A 264 10.90 16.11 6.71
C VAL A 264 12.32 15.68 6.36
N GLY A 265 12.51 14.38 6.15
CA GLY A 265 13.74 13.78 5.64
C GLY A 265 13.75 13.59 4.12
N GLU A 266 14.76 12.86 3.62
CA GLU A 266 14.93 12.60 2.19
C GLU A 266 14.02 11.47 1.68
N GLN A 267 14.27 10.25 2.18
CA GLN A 267 13.57 9.02 1.81
C GLN A 267 13.76 7.97 2.92
N PRO A 268 13.04 6.84 2.91
CA PRO A 268 13.26 5.76 3.84
C PRO A 268 14.62 5.10 3.59
N GLY A 269 15.26 4.59 4.65
CA GLY A 269 16.42 3.74 4.56
C GLY A 269 16.07 2.25 4.56
N ASP A 270 17.10 1.41 4.68
CA ASP A 270 17.00 -0.04 4.69
C ASP A 270 16.08 -0.58 5.80
N GLN A 271 16.24 -0.06 7.02
CA GLN A 271 15.46 -0.50 8.17
C GLN A 271 14.03 0.06 8.11
N GLU A 272 13.86 1.30 7.67
CA GLU A 272 12.56 1.93 7.48
C GLU A 272 11.71 1.18 6.45
N ASP A 273 12.30 0.77 5.31
CA ASP A 273 11.62 0.01 4.25
C ASP A 273 11.15 -1.38 4.74
N LEU A 274 11.87 -2.01 5.67
CA LEU A 274 11.42 -3.29 6.25
C LEU A 274 10.37 -3.08 7.33
N ALA A 275 10.54 -2.06 8.17
CA ALA A 275 9.66 -1.78 9.29
C ALA A 275 8.34 -1.11 8.89
N GLY A 276 8.33 -0.36 7.78
CA GLY A 276 7.19 0.45 7.35
C GLY A 276 7.05 1.78 8.09
N ARG A 277 8.09 2.18 8.83
CA ARG A 277 8.06 3.33 9.76
C ARG A 277 9.23 4.27 9.49
N PRO A 278 9.02 5.60 9.52
CA PRO A 278 10.08 6.57 9.25
C PRO A 278 11.03 6.71 10.45
N PHE A 279 12.33 6.84 10.18
CA PHE A 279 13.37 7.10 11.19
C PHE A 279 13.45 6.05 12.31
N VAL A 280 13.52 4.76 11.94
CA VAL A 280 13.75 3.66 12.91
C VAL A 280 15.18 3.12 12.88
N GLY A 281 15.95 3.44 11.85
CA GLY A 281 17.34 3.03 11.70
C GLY A 281 18.34 3.90 12.46
N PRO A 282 19.65 3.79 12.17
CA PRO A 282 20.70 4.51 12.89
C PRO A 282 20.53 6.04 12.85
N ALA A 283 20.08 6.59 11.71
CA ALA A 283 19.80 8.02 11.60
C ALA A 283 18.59 8.44 12.46
N GLY A 284 17.62 7.54 12.62
CA GLY A 284 16.48 7.72 13.51
C GLY A 284 16.86 7.72 14.98
N GLN A 285 17.78 6.85 15.39
CA GLN A 285 18.32 6.84 16.76
C GLN A 285 19.05 8.16 17.11
N VAL A 286 19.82 8.71 16.16
CA VAL A 286 20.44 10.03 16.32
C VAL A 286 19.39 11.13 16.43
N LEU A 287 18.33 11.06 15.61
CA LEU A 287 17.22 12.02 15.68
C LEU A 287 16.50 11.95 17.03
N GLU A 288 16.16 10.75 17.51
CA GLU A 288 15.47 10.54 18.78
C GLU A 288 16.28 11.13 19.93
N ARG A 289 17.57 10.79 20.04
CA ARG A 289 18.47 11.34 21.05
C ARG A 289 18.56 12.86 20.99
N ALA A 290 18.64 13.42 19.79
CA ALA A 290 18.71 14.87 19.61
C ALA A 290 17.41 15.59 19.96
N LEU A 291 16.24 14.96 19.70
CA LEU A 291 14.94 15.48 20.13
C LEU A 291 14.85 15.50 21.65
N GLU A 292 15.21 14.40 22.32
CA GLU A 292 15.24 14.30 23.77
C GLU A 292 16.15 15.38 24.39
N GLU A 293 17.38 15.54 23.90
CA GLU A 293 18.33 16.57 24.37
C GLU A 293 17.86 18.01 24.09
N ALA A 294 17.02 18.21 23.08
CA ALA A 294 16.40 19.50 22.77
C ALA A 294 15.10 19.74 23.57
N GLY A 295 14.66 18.78 24.37
CA GLY A 295 13.40 18.85 25.12
C GLY A 295 12.15 18.69 24.25
N LEU A 296 12.28 18.08 23.08
CA LEU A 296 11.17 17.75 22.17
C LEU A 296 10.76 16.29 22.37
N SER A 297 9.46 16.03 22.44
CA SER A 297 8.95 14.67 22.47
C SER A 297 8.64 14.18 21.05
N ARG A 298 8.98 12.93 20.73
CA ARG A 298 8.64 12.31 19.44
C ARG A 298 7.15 12.29 19.14
N SER A 299 6.31 12.28 20.18
CA SER A 299 4.84 12.27 20.08
C SER A 299 4.25 13.64 19.69
N THR A 300 4.99 14.73 19.87
CA THR A 300 4.51 16.10 19.58
C THR A 300 4.89 16.57 18.17
N VAL A 301 5.62 15.75 17.42
CA VAL A 301 6.08 16.03 16.05
C VAL A 301 5.49 15.03 15.07
N TYR A 302 5.24 15.49 13.84
CA TYR A 302 4.96 14.62 12.71
C TYR A 302 6.25 14.41 11.91
N VAL A 303 6.62 13.18 11.62
CA VAL A 303 7.89 12.88 10.95
C VAL A 303 7.62 12.11 9.67
N THR A 304 8.18 12.58 8.57
CA THR A 304 7.98 12.01 7.25
C THR A 304 9.19 12.24 6.36
N ASN A 305 9.11 11.82 5.10
CA ASN A 305 10.15 12.00 4.09
C ASN A 305 9.58 12.63 2.81
N ALA A 306 10.43 13.33 2.05
CA ALA A 306 10.06 13.86 0.74
C ALA A 306 9.67 12.77 -0.26
N VAL A 307 10.29 11.58 -0.17
CA VAL A 307 9.95 10.39 -0.95
C VAL A 307 9.53 9.25 -0.02
N LYS A 308 8.51 8.46 -0.40
CA LYS A 308 7.93 7.40 0.46
C LYS A 308 8.44 5.99 0.20
N HIS A 309 9.28 5.79 -0.81
CA HIS A 309 9.85 4.48 -1.18
C HIS A 309 11.37 4.53 -1.15
N PHE A 310 12.01 3.46 -0.68
CA PHE A 310 13.46 3.39 -0.56
C PHE A 310 14.12 3.17 -1.93
N ARG A 311 14.93 4.14 -2.38
CA ARG A 311 15.82 3.96 -3.54
C ARG A 311 17.15 3.36 -3.10
N PHE A 312 17.50 2.21 -3.68
CA PHE A 312 18.74 1.51 -3.37
C PHE A 312 19.30 0.71 -4.55
N THR A 313 20.56 0.29 -4.42
CA THR A 313 21.23 -0.67 -5.30
C THR A 313 21.76 -1.84 -4.49
N TRP A 314 21.74 -3.05 -5.05
CA TRP A 314 22.36 -4.21 -4.42
C TRP A 314 23.88 -4.19 -4.60
N ARG A 315 24.63 -4.38 -3.51
CA ARG A 315 26.08 -4.61 -3.54
C ARG A 315 26.47 -5.54 -2.39
N ASN A 316 27.16 -6.63 -2.70
CA ASN A 316 27.62 -7.63 -1.70
C ASN A 316 26.50 -8.09 -0.75
N GLY A 317 25.30 -8.35 -1.28
CA GLY A 317 24.14 -8.79 -0.50
C GLY A 317 23.51 -7.70 0.39
N ARG A 318 23.93 -6.44 0.28
CA ARG A 318 23.39 -5.31 1.03
C ARG A 318 22.67 -4.32 0.12
N ARG A 319 21.61 -3.70 0.66
CA ARG A 319 20.88 -2.60 0.00
C ARG A 319 21.58 -1.29 0.31
N LEU A 320 22.28 -0.75 -0.68
CA LEU A 320 22.98 0.53 -0.55
C LEU A 320 22.08 1.67 -0.98
N HIS A 321 21.80 2.57 -0.04
CA HIS A 321 21.01 3.78 -0.26
C HIS A 321 21.53 4.60 -1.43
N GLN A 322 20.63 5.04 -2.31
CA GLN A 322 20.90 5.97 -3.38
C GLN A 322 19.98 7.18 -3.27
N LYS A 323 20.51 8.40 -3.45
CA LYS A 323 19.70 9.64 -3.40
C LYS A 323 18.52 9.54 -4.40
N PRO A 324 17.27 9.91 -4.05
CA PRO A 324 16.18 9.93 -5.02
C PRO A 324 16.46 10.91 -6.16
N GLU A 325 15.98 10.57 -7.35
CA GLU A 325 16.03 11.45 -8.52
C GLU A 325 14.93 12.52 -8.45
N GLN A 326 15.07 13.57 -9.25
CA GLN A 326 14.13 14.70 -9.23
C GLN A 326 12.71 14.30 -9.62
N ASP A 327 12.57 13.37 -10.56
CA ASP A 327 11.28 12.79 -10.96
C ASP A 327 10.62 12.03 -9.80
N ASN A 328 11.39 11.33 -8.97
CA ASN A 328 10.89 10.63 -7.79
C ASN A 328 10.37 11.62 -6.76
N VAL A 329 11.12 12.69 -6.51
CA VAL A 329 10.70 13.77 -5.61
C VAL A 329 9.42 14.43 -6.13
N GLN A 330 9.36 14.77 -7.41
CA GLN A 330 8.19 15.40 -8.02
C GLN A 330 6.95 14.50 -7.95
N ALA A 331 7.09 13.21 -8.29
CA ALA A 331 5.98 12.26 -8.23
C ALA A 331 5.45 12.06 -6.80
N CYS A 332 6.33 12.13 -5.78
CA CYS A 332 5.94 11.96 -4.39
C CYS A 332 5.33 13.23 -3.75
N GLN A 333 5.38 14.39 -4.41
CA GLN A 333 4.86 15.65 -3.84
C GLN A 333 3.39 15.57 -3.45
N MET A 334 2.57 14.84 -4.22
CA MET A 334 1.15 14.64 -3.89
C MET A 334 0.95 14.16 -2.45
N TRP A 335 1.85 13.32 -1.92
CA TRP A 335 1.78 12.80 -0.56
C TRP A 335 2.25 13.81 0.46
N LEU A 336 3.38 14.47 0.21
CA LEU A 336 3.92 15.47 1.14
C LEU A 336 2.99 16.68 1.27
N ASP A 337 2.41 17.13 0.15
CA ASP A 337 1.44 18.24 0.15
C ASP A 337 0.15 17.84 0.88
N ALA A 338 -0.34 16.61 0.69
CA ALA A 338 -1.50 16.12 1.42
C ALA A 338 -1.23 15.95 2.93
N GLU A 339 -0.05 15.44 3.33
CA GLU A 339 0.36 15.40 4.74
C GLU A 339 0.42 16.81 5.35
N ARG A 340 1.00 17.79 4.64
CA ARG A 340 1.05 19.20 5.10
C ARG A 340 -0.34 19.81 5.22
N ARG A 341 -1.23 19.56 4.26
CA ARG A 341 -2.63 20.02 4.30
C ARG A 341 -3.37 19.48 5.52
N LEU A 342 -3.16 18.21 5.86
CA LEU A 342 -3.87 17.56 6.95
C LEU A 342 -3.27 17.90 8.32
N VAL A 343 -1.94 17.91 8.44
CA VAL A 343 -1.24 18.23 9.70
C VAL A 343 -1.29 19.73 10.02
N ARG A 344 -1.24 20.59 8.99
CA ARG A 344 -1.13 22.07 9.12
C ARG A 344 -0.05 22.48 10.12
N PRO A 345 1.21 22.05 9.92
CA PRO A 345 2.29 22.36 10.86
C PRO A 345 2.53 23.87 10.89
N ALA A 346 2.82 24.40 12.08
CA ALA A 346 3.27 25.78 12.24
C ALA A 346 4.74 25.96 11.84
N LEU A 347 5.54 24.90 11.99
CA LEU A 347 6.95 24.87 11.59
C LEU A 347 7.31 23.55 10.88
N ILE A 348 8.01 23.67 9.75
CA ILE A 348 8.53 22.54 8.98
C ILE A 348 10.06 22.52 9.07
N VAL A 349 10.62 21.45 9.61
CA VAL A 349 12.06 21.22 9.71
C VAL A 349 12.52 20.36 8.52
N MET A 350 13.26 20.99 7.62
CA MET A 350 13.82 20.39 6.41
C MET A 350 15.20 19.79 6.70
N MET A 351 15.26 18.47 6.88
CA MET A 351 16.49 17.75 7.22
C MET A 351 17.23 17.32 5.96
N GLY A 352 18.22 18.11 5.55
CA GLY A 352 19.05 17.85 4.38
C GLY A 352 18.54 18.48 3.07
N VAL A 353 19.36 18.35 2.03
CA VAL A 353 19.17 19.08 0.76
C VAL A 353 17.88 18.67 0.06
N THR A 354 17.59 17.37 -0.02
CA THR A 354 16.42 16.87 -0.75
C THR A 354 15.11 17.33 -0.12
N ALA A 355 14.98 17.26 1.21
CA ALA A 355 13.83 17.77 1.94
C ALA A 355 13.65 19.29 1.75
N ALA A 356 14.75 20.04 1.81
CA ALA A 356 14.70 21.48 1.61
C ALA A 356 14.30 21.85 0.17
N GLN A 357 14.86 21.15 -0.83
CA GLN A 357 14.53 21.38 -2.25
C GLN A 357 13.09 20.98 -2.58
N SER A 358 12.56 19.92 -1.97
CA SER A 358 11.17 19.50 -2.19
C SER A 358 10.17 20.54 -1.68
N LEU A 359 10.47 21.22 -0.57
CA LEU A 359 9.56 22.20 0.03
C LEU A 359 9.77 23.63 -0.49
N LEU A 360 11.01 24.01 -0.79
CA LEU A 360 11.35 25.37 -1.23
C LEU A 360 11.30 25.54 -2.75
N HIS A 361 11.23 24.45 -3.51
CA HIS A 361 11.19 24.44 -4.97
C HIS A 361 12.33 25.23 -5.65
N ARG A 362 13.50 25.29 -5.00
CA ARG A 362 14.72 25.94 -5.49
C ARG A 362 15.98 25.22 -5.01
N PRO A 363 17.14 25.45 -5.65
CA PRO A 363 18.41 24.97 -5.12
C PRO A 363 18.68 25.50 -3.70
N VAL A 364 19.22 24.64 -2.82
CA VAL A 364 19.49 24.93 -1.42
C VAL A 364 20.93 24.54 -1.08
N THR A 365 21.61 25.42 -0.35
CA THR A 365 22.93 25.12 0.23
C THR A 365 22.81 25.09 1.76
N ILE A 366 22.90 23.90 2.37
CA ILE A 366 22.65 23.72 3.81
C ILE A 366 23.50 24.64 4.68
N SER A 367 24.78 24.79 4.38
CA SER A 367 25.69 25.64 5.19
C SER A 367 25.29 27.12 5.21
N ARG A 368 24.57 27.61 4.20
CA ARG A 368 24.11 29.00 4.09
C ARG A 368 22.73 29.24 4.70
N GLU A 369 21.88 28.21 4.71
CA GLU A 369 20.46 28.36 5.06
C GLU A 369 20.09 27.73 6.40
N ARG A 370 20.95 26.90 6.98
CA ARG A 370 20.66 26.23 8.24
C ARG A 370 20.56 27.20 9.42
N SER A 371 19.90 26.73 10.48
CA SER A 371 19.88 27.40 11.81
C SER A 371 19.10 28.72 11.87
N ARG A 372 18.22 28.98 10.89
CA ARG A 372 17.32 30.14 10.87
C ARG A 372 15.88 29.68 10.62
N ILE A 373 14.94 30.27 11.37
CA ILE A 373 13.51 30.16 11.10
C ILE A 373 13.12 31.27 10.11
N PHE A 374 12.36 30.93 9.07
CA PHE A 374 11.92 31.86 8.05
C PHE A 374 10.51 31.52 7.53
N PRO A 375 9.75 32.49 7.01
CA PRO A 375 8.40 32.23 6.51
C PRO A 375 8.42 31.42 5.21
N LEU A 376 7.46 30.50 5.07
CA LEU A 376 7.16 29.75 3.86
C LEU A 376 5.93 30.35 3.14
N SER A 377 5.76 30.01 1.86
CA SER A 377 4.69 30.56 1.02
C SER A 377 3.28 30.12 1.44
N ASP A 378 3.16 29.02 2.16
CA ASP A 378 1.90 28.48 2.69
C ASP A 378 1.51 29.07 4.07
N GLY A 379 2.26 30.06 4.56
CA GLY A 379 2.05 30.70 5.85
C GLY A 379 2.68 29.99 7.04
N SER A 380 3.21 28.77 6.86
CA SER A 380 4.00 28.09 7.88
C SER A 380 5.42 28.70 8.00
N GLN A 381 6.15 28.33 9.05
CA GLN A 381 7.57 28.64 9.16
C GLN A 381 8.41 27.46 8.69
N GLY A 382 9.63 27.72 8.23
CA GLY A 382 10.61 26.74 7.80
C GLY A 382 11.91 26.86 8.58
N LEU A 383 12.54 25.73 8.87
CA LEU A 383 13.92 25.65 9.37
C LEU A 383 14.68 24.59 8.57
N VAL A 384 15.83 24.96 8.01
CA VAL A 384 16.73 24.01 7.34
C VAL A 384 17.78 23.51 8.33
N THR A 385 18.08 22.22 8.32
CA THR A 385 19.19 21.64 9.08
C THR A 385 19.84 20.47 8.32
N VAL A 386 20.89 19.89 8.89
CA VAL A 386 21.55 18.69 8.34
C VAL A 386 20.66 17.46 8.52
N HIS A 387 20.78 16.49 7.61
CA HIS A 387 20.11 15.21 7.80
C HIS A 387 20.87 14.38 8.87
N PRO A 388 20.21 13.68 9.81
CA PRO A 388 20.90 12.91 10.86
C PRO A 388 21.90 11.88 10.32
N SER A 389 21.65 11.30 9.14
CA SER A 389 22.59 10.38 8.50
C SER A 389 23.92 11.03 8.06
N TYR A 390 23.97 12.35 7.86
CA TYR A 390 25.22 13.08 7.61
C TYR A 390 26.15 13.01 8.82
N LEU A 391 25.59 13.12 10.04
CA LEU A 391 26.35 13.07 11.29
C LEU A 391 27.06 11.72 11.45
N LEU A 392 26.43 10.63 11.01
CA LEU A 392 27.02 9.28 11.04
C LEU A 392 28.16 9.07 10.04
N ARG A 393 28.28 9.93 9.01
CA ARG A 393 29.27 9.80 7.93
C ARG A 393 30.49 10.70 8.11
N LEU A 394 30.51 11.53 9.14
CA LEU A 394 31.65 12.39 9.45
C LEU A 394 32.87 11.54 9.84
N PRO A 395 34.08 11.88 9.36
CA PRO A 395 35.26 11.04 9.52
C PRO A 395 35.88 11.13 10.93
N SER A 396 35.81 12.31 11.57
CA SER A 396 36.41 12.53 12.89
C SER A 396 35.35 12.63 13.98
N GLU A 397 35.66 12.13 15.18
CA GLU A 397 34.75 12.23 16.34
C GLU A 397 34.53 13.70 16.75
N ALA A 398 35.58 14.54 16.68
CA ALA A 398 35.46 15.97 16.97
C ALA A 398 34.48 16.68 16.00
N ASP A 399 34.46 16.31 14.72
CA ASP A 399 33.48 16.84 13.77
C ASP A 399 32.07 16.32 14.07
N LYS A 400 31.93 15.05 14.44
CA LYS A 400 30.64 14.45 14.84
C LYS A 400 30.05 15.17 16.04
N GLU A 401 30.81 15.35 17.10
CA GLU A 401 30.38 16.05 18.32
C GLU A 401 29.97 17.48 18.00
N ARG A 402 30.80 18.22 17.26
CA ARG A 402 30.50 19.61 16.89
C ARG A 402 29.24 19.73 16.04
N GLU A 403 29.09 18.92 15.00
CA GLU A 403 27.91 18.99 14.13
C GLU A 403 26.65 18.45 14.80
N TYR A 404 26.78 17.45 15.69
CA TYR A 404 25.68 16.98 16.53
C TYR A 404 25.21 18.07 17.50
N ALA A 405 26.12 18.76 18.18
CA ALA A 405 25.75 19.88 19.07
C ALA A 405 25.02 21.00 18.31
N ARG A 406 25.44 21.32 17.09
CA ARG A 406 24.74 22.27 16.21
C ARG A 406 23.36 21.77 15.77
N PHE A 407 23.22 20.47 15.52
CA PHE A 407 21.94 19.86 15.19
C PHE A 407 20.97 19.93 16.38
N VAL A 408 21.43 19.62 17.60
CA VAL A 408 20.64 19.80 18.83
C VAL A 408 20.24 21.26 19.02
N GLU A 409 21.14 22.22 18.75
CA GLU A 409 20.82 23.65 18.84
C GLU A 409 19.74 24.08 17.83
N ASP A 410 19.77 23.54 16.62
CA ASP A 410 18.70 23.74 15.63
C ASP A 410 17.35 23.23 16.17
N LEU A 411 17.34 22.09 16.86
CA LEU A 411 16.14 21.53 17.49
C LEU A 411 15.71 22.30 18.76
N ARG A 412 16.63 22.90 19.52
CA ARG A 412 16.26 23.80 20.63
C ARG A 412 15.50 25.02 20.12
N ARG A 413 15.90 25.57 18.96
CA ARG A 413 15.14 26.65 18.30
C ARG A 413 13.72 26.21 17.93
N VAL A 414 13.56 24.96 17.49
CA VAL A 414 12.24 24.35 17.25
C VAL A 414 11.43 24.30 18.55
N LYS A 415 12.02 23.86 19.67
CA LYS A 415 11.36 23.86 20.98
C LYS A 415 10.93 25.26 21.42
N THR A 416 11.84 26.24 21.33
CA THR A 416 11.52 27.65 21.67
C THR A 416 10.39 28.19 20.79
N PHE A 417 10.40 27.88 19.49
CA PHE A 417 9.30 28.25 18.60
C PHE A 417 7.98 27.61 19.03
N MET A 418 7.99 26.30 19.32
CA MET A 418 6.79 25.60 19.81
C MET A 418 6.23 26.21 21.09
N ASP A 419 7.09 26.58 22.03
CA ASP A 419 6.69 27.19 23.30
C ASP A 419 6.13 28.61 23.14
N SER A 420 6.43 29.26 22.01
CA SER A 420 5.88 30.57 21.66
C SER A 420 4.54 30.52 20.93
N LEU A 421 4.09 29.32 20.53
CA LEU A 421 2.79 29.17 19.87
C LEU A 421 1.66 29.37 20.89
N PRO A 422 0.58 30.05 20.49
CA PRO A 422 -0.59 30.27 21.35
C PRO A 422 -1.38 28.98 21.60
#